data_AF-A0A6N7PXH3-F1
#
_entry.id   AF-A0A6N7PXH3-F1
#
_cell.length_a   1.000
_cell.length_b   1.000
_cell.length_c   1.000
_cell.angle_alpha   90.00
_cell.angle_beta   90.00
_cell.angle_gamma   90.00
#
_symmetry.space_group_name_H-M   'P 1'
#
loop_
_entity.id
_entity.type
_entity.pdbx_description
1 polymer ?
#
loop_
_entity_poly.entity_id
_entity_poly.type
_entity_poly.pdbx_seq_one_letter_code
_entity_poly.pdbx_strand_id
1 'polypeptide(L)'
;MLAFGPKLLALLQSRREVYIKALKIAIRNSQELIPVARPEYDQDALAQIIDGYMAMITEALEGRDPPEIATMYFEAIIPSLVAAGERVDSMVHVTVGMMVLIADDVGRNVDADIRDESMDWLSKFFATWVTRIITVRGGPVSSMRPLR
;
A
#
# COMPACT_ATOMS: atom_id res chain seq x y z
N MET A 1 -3.91 -5.85 20.19
CA MET A 1 -4.93 -5.55 19.16
C MET A 1 -5.65 -4.26 19.51
N LEU A 2 -5.68 -3.29 18.59
CA LEU A 2 -6.34 -1.99 18.79
C LEU A 2 -7.87 -2.15 18.77
N ALA A 3 -8.59 -1.35 19.55
CA ALA A 3 -10.05 -1.47 19.70
C ALA A 3 -10.82 -1.30 18.39
N PHE A 4 -10.37 -0.40 17.50
CA PHE A 4 -10.97 -0.17 16.19
C PHE A 4 -10.58 -1.22 15.12
N GLY A 5 -9.57 -2.06 15.39
CA GLY A 5 -8.95 -2.96 14.42
C GLY A 5 -9.95 -3.89 13.71
N PRO A 6 -10.84 -4.62 14.42
CA PRO A 6 -11.80 -5.52 13.77
C PRO A 6 -12.76 -4.81 12.81
N LYS A 7 -13.26 -3.62 13.18
CA LYS A 7 -14.16 -2.82 12.33
C LYS A 7 -13.44 -2.30 11.08
N LEU A 8 -12.21 -1.80 11.25
CA LEU A 8 -11.38 -1.34 10.15
C LEU A 8 -11.09 -2.49 9.16
N LEU A 9 -10.70 -3.67 9.66
CA LEU A 9 -10.45 -4.84 8.82
C LEU A 9 -11.70 -5.30 8.06
N ALA A 10 -12.85 -5.34 8.73
CA ALA A 10 -14.11 -5.69 8.10
C ALA A 10 -14.45 -4.74 6.94
N LEU A 11 -14.23 -3.43 7.13
CA LEU A 11 -14.39 -2.45 6.05
C LEU A 11 -13.44 -2.78 4.90
N LEU A 12 -12.13 -2.85 5.14
CA LEU A 12 -11.15 -3.06 4.07
C LEU A 12 -11.44 -4.34 3.27
N GLN A 13 -11.73 -5.44 3.96
CA GLN A 13 -12.09 -6.72 3.33
C GLN A 13 -13.35 -6.59 2.44
N SER A 14 -14.39 -5.90 2.92
CA SER A 14 -15.61 -5.66 2.12
C SER A 14 -15.36 -4.83 0.86
N ARG A 15 -14.28 -4.02 0.84
CA ARG A 15 -13.91 -3.11 -0.25
C ARG A 15 -12.87 -3.70 -1.20
N ARG A 16 -12.40 -4.92 -0.96
CA ARG A 16 -11.38 -5.61 -1.79
C ARG A 16 -11.61 -5.51 -3.29
N GLU A 17 -12.81 -5.90 -3.75
CA GLU A 17 -13.16 -5.87 -5.18
C GLU A 17 -13.22 -4.44 -5.75
N VAL A 18 -13.54 -3.45 -4.90
CA VAL A 18 -13.51 -2.04 -5.29
C VAL A 18 -12.07 -1.59 -5.51
N TYR A 19 -11.13 -1.99 -4.65
CA TYR A 19 -9.71 -1.67 -4.81
C TYR A 19 -9.11 -2.27 -6.07
N ILE A 20 -9.40 -3.54 -6.37
CA ILE A 20 -8.94 -4.20 -7.61
C ILE A 20 -9.42 -3.41 -8.84
N LYS A 21 -10.70 -3.06 -8.89
CA LYS A 21 -11.29 -2.29 -10.00
C LYS A 21 -10.71 -0.88 -10.10
N ALA A 22 -10.59 -0.18 -8.97
CA ALA A 22 -10.06 1.19 -8.93
C ALA A 22 -8.60 1.22 -9.38
N LEU A 23 -7.78 0.27 -8.92
CA LEU A 23 -6.38 0.16 -9.30
C LEU A 23 -6.23 -0.15 -10.79
N LYS A 24 -7.06 -1.06 -11.34
CA LYS A 24 -7.10 -1.33 -12.79
C LYS A 24 -7.39 -0.08 -13.61
N ILE A 25 -8.37 0.73 -13.17
CA ILE A 25 -8.71 2.00 -13.83
C ILE A 25 -7.56 3.00 -13.71
N ALA A 26 -6.96 3.13 -12.54
CA ALA A 26 -5.84 4.05 -12.30
C ALA A 26 -4.63 3.70 -13.20
N ILE A 27 -4.27 2.42 -13.28
CA ILE A 27 -3.18 1.95 -14.13
C ILE A 27 -3.47 2.26 -15.60
N ARG A 28 -4.65 1.90 -16.11
CA ARG A 28 -5.04 2.18 -17.49
C ARG A 28 -4.98 3.68 -17.79
N ASN A 29 -5.58 4.52 -16.94
CA ASN A 29 -5.57 5.97 -17.14
C ASN A 29 -4.15 6.54 -17.07
N SER A 30 -3.26 5.96 -16.25
CA SER A 30 -1.86 6.41 -16.17
C SER A 30 -1.06 6.07 -17.43
N GLN A 31 -1.38 4.96 -18.13
CA GLN A 31 -0.75 4.59 -19.40
C GLN A 31 -1.14 5.56 -20.53
N GLU A 32 -2.35 6.13 -20.49
CA GLU A 32 -2.80 7.16 -21.42
C GLU A 32 -2.05 8.49 -21.21
N LEU A 33 -1.67 8.80 -19.96
CA LEU A 33 -0.99 10.04 -19.60
C LEU A 33 0.53 9.98 -19.78
N ILE A 34 1.14 8.81 -19.56
CA ILE A 34 2.57 8.59 -19.71
C ILE A 34 2.77 7.31 -20.55
N PRO A 35 3.08 7.43 -21.85
CA PRO A 35 3.18 6.28 -22.76
C PRO A 35 4.50 5.55 -22.53
N VAL A 36 4.59 4.85 -21.40
CA VAL A 36 5.67 3.93 -21.08
C VAL A 36 5.10 2.52 -21.19
N ALA A 37 5.83 1.63 -21.87
CA ALA A 37 5.50 0.20 -21.86
C ALA A 37 5.50 -0.29 -20.40
N ARG A 38 4.32 -0.61 -19.89
CA ARG A 38 4.09 -1.21 -18.57
C ARG A 38 3.49 -2.59 -18.77
N PRO A 39 3.81 -3.57 -17.90
CA PRO A 39 3.12 -4.85 -17.94
C PRO A 39 1.60 -4.63 -17.80
N GLU A 40 0.84 -5.38 -18.59
CA GLU A 40 -0.60 -5.46 -18.41
C GLU A 40 -0.86 -6.31 -17.17
N TYR A 41 -1.39 -5.69 -16.12
CA TYR A 41 -1.88 -6.46 -14.99
C TYR A 41 -3.21 -7.10 -15.35
N ASP A 42 -3.23 -8.43 -15.33
CA ASP A 42 -4.49 -9.16 -15.27
C ASP A 42 -5.15 -8.98 -13.90
N GLN A 43 -6.38 -9.50 -13.78
CA GLN A 43 -7.16 -9.35 -12.56
C GLN A 43 -6.52 -10.09 -11.36
N ASP A 44 -5.84 -11.21 -11.61
CA ASP A 44 -5.27 -12.05 -10.57
C ASP A 44 -4.00 -11.42 -9.98
N ALA A 45 -3.17 -10.81 -10.83
CA ALA A 45 -2.02 -10.02 -10.39
C ALA A 45 -2.45 -8.83 -9.53
N LEU A 46 -3.50 -8.10 -9.93
CA LEU A 46 -4.05 -7.03 -9.11
C LEU A 46 -4.61 -7.56 -7.78
N ALA A 47 -5.35 -8.66 -7.82
CA ALA A 47 -5.89 -9.30 -6.63
C ALA A 47 -4.77 -9.67 -5.64
N GLN A 48 -3.68 -10.27 -6.11
CA GLN A 48 -2.52 -10.62 -5.29
C GLN A 48 -1.86 -9.40 -4.64
N ILE A 49 -1.75 -8.29 -5.37
CA ILE A 49 -1.23 -7.03 -4.83
C ILE A 49 -2.14 -6.54 -3.70
N ILE A 50 -3.46 -6.47 -3.94
CA ILE A 50 -4.44 -6.02 -2.93
C ILE A 50 -4.39 -6.91 -1.69
N ASP A 51 -4.34 -8.23 -1.88
CA ASP A 51 -4.26 -9.20 -0.78
C ASP A 51 -2.98 -9.01 0.03
N GLY A 52 -1.86 -8.74 -0.62
CA GLY A 52 -0.61 -8.41 0.05
C GLY A 52 -0.74 -7.16 0.94
N TYR A 53 -1.36 -6.08 0.43
CA TYR A 53 -1.61 -4.87 1.23
C TYR A 53 -2.55 -5.14 2.42
N MET A 54 -3.61 -5.92 2.20
CA MET A 54 -4.54 -6.28 3.28
C MET A 54 -3.88 -7.14 4.35
N ALA A 55 -3.07 -8.12 3.95
CA ALA A 55 -2.31 -8.95 4.88
C ALA A 55 -1.37 -8.10 5.73
N MET A 56 -0.68 -7.13 5.13
CA MET A 56 0.19 -6.21 5.88
C MET A 56 -0.56 -5.39 6.92
N ILE A 57 -1.71 -4.82 6.55
CA ILE A 57 -2.53 -4.03 7.47
C ILE A 57 -3.09 -4.92 8.59
N THR A 58 -3.50 -6.14 8.26
CA THR A 58 -3.99 -7.13 9.22
C THR A 58 -2.94 -7.46 10.27
N GLU A 59 -1.75 -7.87 9.82
CA GLU A 59 -0.61 -8.18 10.69
C GLU A 59 -0.24 -6.98 11.60
N ALA A 60 -0.28 -5.76 11.06
CA ALA A 60 0.03 -4.55 11.81
C ALA A 60 -1.03 -4.25 12.89
N LEU A 61 -2.32 -4.49 12.60
CA LEU A 61 -3.41 -4.31 13.56
C LEU A 61 -3.41 -5.39 14.66
N GLU A 62 -2.94 -6.59 14.32
CA GLU A 62 -2.73 -7.69 15.27
C GLU A 62 -1.52 -7.47 16.19
N GLY A 63 -0.67 -6.51 15.85
CA GLY A 63 0.44 -6.03 16.68
C GLY A 63 1.80 -6.59 16.28
N ARG A 64 1.94 -7.19 15.10
CA ARG A 64 3.25 -7.49 14.52
C ARG A 64 3.95 -6.17 14.18
N ASP A 65 5.26 -6.14 14.35
CA ASP A 65 6.06 -4.93 14.18
C ASP A 65 6.03 -4.47 12.70
N PRO A 66 5.58 -3.24 12.38
CA PRO A 66 5.52 -2.74 11.01
C PRO A 66 6.81 -2.87 10.18
N PRO A 67 8.03 -2.72 10.74
CA PRO A 67 9.30 -3.03 10.09
C PRO A 67 9.45 -4.49 9.62
N GLU A 68 8.98 -5.48 10.39
CA GLU A 68 9.04 -6.90 9.99
C GLU A 68 8.07 -7.17 8.85
N ILE A 69 6.86 -6.61 8.94
CA ILE A 69 5.83 -6.71 7.90
C ILE A 69 6.32 -6.08 6.59
N ALA A 70 6.95 -4.90 6.68
CA ALA A 70 7.54 -4.25 5.52
C ALA A 70 8.63 -5.12 4.89
N THR A 71 9.56 -5.66 5.70
CA THR A 71 10.63 -6.55 5.23
C THR A 71 10.06 -7.77 4.50
N MET A 72 9.06 -8.45 5.08
CA MET A 72 8.40 -9.60 4.45
C MET A 72 7.81 -9.22 3.08
N TYR A 73 7.13 -8.08 2.97
CA TYR A 73 6.56 -7.62 1.71
C TYR A 73 7.63 -7.27 0.67
N PHE A 74 8.71 -6.62 1.12
CA PHE A 74 9.87 -6.28 0.28
C PHE A 74 10.62 -7.50 -0.23
N GLU A 75 10.65 -8.59 0.54
CA GLU A 75 11.38 -9.82 0.20
C GLU A 75 10.51 -10.82 -0.56
N ALA A 76 9.20 -10.86 -0.31
CA ALA A 76 8.30 -11.84 -0.92
C ALA A 76 7.61 -11.31 -2.19
N ILE A 77 7.08 -10.07 -2.15
CA ILE A 77 6.18 -9.57 -3.21
C ILE A 77 6.95 -8.79 -4.27
N ILE A 78 7.83 -7.88 -3.86
CA ILE A 78 8.57 -7.05 -4.82
C ILE A 78 9.47 -7.88 -5.75
N PRO A 79 10.26 -8.88 -5.29
CA PRO A 79 11.12 -9.65 -6.18
C PRO A 79 10.31 -10.48 -7.19
N SER A 80 9.15 -11.01 -6.78
CA SER A 80 8.21 -11.70 -7.68
C SER A 80 7.68 -10.76 -8.77
N LEU A 81 7.26 -9.54 -8.39
CA LEU A 81 6.80 -8.53 -9.34
C LEU A 81 7.92 -8.09 -10.29
N VAL A 82 9.14 -7.84 -9.79
CA VAL A 82 10.30 -7.51 -10.64
C VAL A 82 10.64 -8.66 -11.59
N ALA A 83 10.60 -9.91 -11.12
CA ALA A 83 10.84 -11.09 -11.95
C ALA A 83 9.78 -11.25 -13.06
N ALA A 84 8.55 -10.78 -12.81
CA ALA A 84 7.49 -10.69 -13.81
C ALA A 84 7.64 -9.52 -14.80
N GLY A 85 8.75 -8.76 -14.71
CA GLY A 85 9.05 -7.63 -15.59
C GLY A 85 8.48 -6.30 -15.09
N GLU A 86 8.03 -6.22 -13.84
CA GLU A 86 7.48 -4.99 -13.28
C GLU A 86 8.55 -3.92 -13.10
N ARG A 87 8.20 -2.68 -13.47
CA ARG A 87 9.08 -1.55 -13.28
C ARG A 87 8.84 -0.90 -11.92
N VAL A 88 9.92 -0.46 -11.29
CA VAL A 88 9.88 0.19 -9.97
C VAL A 88 8.99 1.44 -9.98
N ASP A 89 8.95 2.20 -11.07
CA ASP A 89 8.09 3.39 -11.19
C ASP A 89 6.60 3.04 -11.20
N SER A 90 6.21 1.91 -11.78
CA SER A 90 4.83 1.40 -11.67
C SER A 90 4.48 1.02 -10.23
N MET A 91 5.40 0.42 -9.49
CA MET A 91 5.16 0.01 -8.09
C MET A 91 4.89 1.22 -7.19
N VAL A 92 5.58 2.34 -7.42
CA VAL A 92 5.32 3.59 -6.70
C VAL A 92 3.90 4.07 -6.97
N HIS A 93 3.47 4.06 -8.24
CA HIS A 93 2.12 4.46 -8.61
C HIS A 93 1.05 3.59 -7.92
N VAL A 94 1.23 2.27 -7.96
CA VAL A 94 0.33 1.31 -7.29
C VAL A 94 0.28 1.54 -5.77
N THR A 95 1.45 1.74 -5.16
CA THR A 95 1.56 1.98 -3.70
C THR A 95 0.84 3.24 -3.27
N VAL A 96 1.11 4.37 -3.93
CA VAL A 96 0.45 5.65 -3.61
C VAL A 96 -1.05 5.57 -3.89
N GLY A 97 -1.44 4.94 -5.00
CA GLY A 97 -2.85 4.72 -5.34
C GLY A 97 -3.57 3.94 -4.23
N MET A 98 -2.96 2.87 -3.72
CA MET A 98 -3.53 2.09 -2.63
C MET A 98 -3.67 2.87 -1.32
N MET A 99 -2.65 3.63 -0.94
CA MET A 99 -2.71 4.46 0.28
C MET A 99 -3.85 5.48 0.20
N VAL A 100 -4.01 6.14 -0.96
CA VAL A 100 -5.08 7.13 -1.18
C VAL A 100 -6.45 6.46 -1.18
N LEU A 101 -6.61 5.32 -1.87
CA LEU A 101 -7.88 4.60 -1.93
C LEU A 101 -8.34 4.13 -0.55
N ILE A 102 -7.42 3.58 0.25
CA ILE A 102 -7.72 3.13 1.62
C ILE A 102 -8.10 4.33 2.50
N ALA A 103 -7.33 5.42 2.45
CA ALA A 103 -7.61 6.62 3.23
C ALA A 103 -8.96 7.26 2.86
N ASP A 104 -9.29 7.35 1.57
CA ASP A 104 -10.59 7.85 1.11
C ASP A 104 -11.74 6.95 1.57
N ASP A 105 -11.58 5.63 1.47
CA ASP A 105 -12.61 4.68 1.89
C ASP A 105 -12.84 4.72 3.40
N VAL A 106 -11.79 4.84 4.19
CA VAL A 106 -11.90 4.98 5.65
C VAL A 106 -12.59 6.30 5.99
N GLY A 107 -12.17 7.41 5.37
CA GLY A 107 -12.77 8.72 5.61
C GLY A 107 -14.28 8.78 5.30
N ARG A 108 -14.75 8.00 4.32
CA ARG A 108 -16.15 8.00 3.88
C ARG A 108 -17.02 6.91 4.49
N ASN A 109 -16.47 5.72 4.69
CA ASN A 109 -17.27 4.52 4.93
C ASN A 109 -17.04 3.87 6.30
N VAL A 110 -16.04 4.30 7.07
CA VAL A 110 -15.87 3.81 8.44
C VAL A 110 -16.86 4.50 9.38
N ASP A 111 -17.33 3.76 10.39
CA ASP A 111 -18.17 4.29 11.45
C ASP A 111 -17.54 5.54 12.09
N ALA A 112 -18.38 6.53 12.39
CA ALA A 112 -17.92 7.81 12.92
C ALA A 112 -17.20 7.68 14.28
N ASP A 113 -17.51 6.66 15.07
CA ASP A 113 -16.94 6.41 16.40
C ASP A 113 -15.46 5.99 16.36
N ILE A 114 -14.98 5.45 15.23
CA ILE A 114 -13.60 4.98 15.08
C ILE A 114 -12.83 5.68 13.96
N ARG A 115 -13.45 6.64 13.27
CA ARG A 115 -12.88 7.25 12.06
C ARG A 115 -11.57 7.95 12.33
N ASP A 116 -11.54 8.85 13.32
CA ASP A 116 -10.36 9.67 13.60
C ASP A 116 -9.19 8.81 14.07
N GLU A 117 -9.45 7.83 14.94
CA GLU A 117 -8.44 6.87 15.39
C GLU A 117 -7.91 6.00 14.24
N SER A 118 -8.80 5.52 13.36
CA SER A 118 -8.41 4.72 12.20
C SER A 118 -7.56 5.53 11.23
N MET A 119 -7.92 6.80 10.97
CA MET A 119 -7.18 7.69 10.09
C MET A 119 -5.81 8.08 10.66
N ASP A 120 -5.73 8.39 11.95
CA ASP A 120 -4.46 8.68 12.63
C ASP A 120 -3.53 7.45 12.59
N TRP A 121 -4.07 6.26 12.88
CA TRP A 121 -3.30 5.02 12.82
C TRP A 121 -2.83 4.70 11.40
N LEU A 122 -3.71 4.77 10.39
CA LEU A 122 -3.35 4.53 8.99
C LEU A 122 -2.27 5.49 8.51
N SER A 123 -2.37 6.77 8.90
CA SER A 123 -1.37 7.78 8.56
C SER A 123 0.00 7.42 9.14
N LYS A 124 0.05 7.02 10.42
CA LYS A 124 1.28 6.58 11.09
C LYS A 124 1.84 5.30 10.48
N PHE A 125 0.98 4.34 10.16
CA PHE A 125 1.34 3.08 9.51
C PHE A 125 1.98 3.34 8.14
N PHE A 126 1.31 4.08 7.26
CA PHE A 126 1.83 4.40 5.93
C PHE A 126 3.09 5.25 5.99
N ALA A 127 3.17 6.24 6.89
CA ALA A 127 4.39 7.04 7.07
C ALA A 127 5.59 6.19 7.51
N THR A 128 5.36 5.25 8.44
CA THR A 128 6.39 4.31 8.90
C THR A 128 6.85 3.40 7.77
N TRP A 129 5.90 2.85 7.00
CA TRP A 129 6.21 2.02 5.85
C TRP A 129 7.01 2.82 4.81
N VAL A 130 6.52 3.97 4.34
CA VAL A 130 7.21 4.82 3.35
C VAL A 130 8.63 5.16 3.79
N THR A 131 8.81 5.54 5.07
CA THR A 131 10.14 5.81 5.64
C THR A 131 11.07 4.61 5.54
N ARG A 132 10.55 3.39 5.73
CA ARG A 132 11.32 2.16 5.56
C ARG A 132 11.69 1.89 4.10
N ILE A 133 10.77 2.10 3.16
CA ILE A 133 11.08 1.99 1.71
C ILE A 133 12.28 2.87 1.36
N ILE A 134 12.26 4.12 1.86
CA ILE A 134 13.30 5.12 1.59
C ILE A 134 14.63 4.72 2.25
N THR A 135 14.60 4.28 3.50
CA THR A 135 15.82 3.97 4.28
C THR A 135 16.49 2.66 3.90
N VAL A 136 15.74 1.62 3.50
CA VAL A 136 16.29 0.33 3.07
C VAL A 136 17.04 0.46 1.73
N ARG A 137 16.64 1.38 0.85
CA ARG A 137 17.30 1.61 -0.45
C ARG A 137 18.36 2.72 -0.46
N GLY A 138 18.27 3.69 0.45
CA GLY A 138 19.18 4.85 0.48
C GLY A 138 20.29 4.80 1.53
N GLY A 139 20.30 3.78 2.40
CA GLY A 139 20.95 3.94 3.71
C GLY A 139 20.19 4.98 4.56
N PRO A 140 20.59 5.19 5.83
CA PRO A 140 19.93 6.17 6.68
C PRO A 140 20.00 7.57 6.02
N VAL A 141 18.86 8.27 5.97
CA VAL A 141 18.69 9.59 5.33
C VAL A 141 19.70 10.65 5.85
N SER A 142 20.33 10.39 6.99
CA SER A 142 21.46 11.14 7.55
C SER A 142 22.74 11.14 6.68
N SER A 143 22.79 10.39 5.59
CA SER A 143 23.92 10.40 4.63
C SER A 143 23.74 11.36 3.43
N MET A 144 22.55 11.95 3.23
CA MET A 144 22.37 12.91 2.14
C MET A 144 22.95 14.27 2.53
N ARG A 145 24.09 14.65 1.92
CA ARG A 145 24.61 16.02 2.01
C ARG A 145 23.56 17.01 1.51
N PRO A 146 23.39 18.16 2.17
CA PRO A 146 22.53 19.21 1.65
C PRO A 146 23.00 19.60 0.25
N LEU A 147 22.07 19.59 -0.71
CA LEU A 147 22.30 20.12 -2.05
C LEU A 147 22.71 21.59 -1.89
N ARG A 148 23.96 21.88 -2.26
CA ARG A 148 24.48 23.24 -2.41
C ARG A 148 24.23 23.72 -3.83
#